data_AF-A0A3Q0JBA6-F1
#
_entry.id   AF-A0A3Q0JBA6-F1
#
_cell.length_a   1.000
_cell.length_b   1.000
_cell.length_c   1.000
_cell.angle_alpha   90.00
_cell.angle_beta   90.00
_cell.angle_gamma   90.00
#
_symmetry.space_group_name_H-M   'P 1'
#
loop_
_entity.id
_entity.type
_entity.pdbx_description
1 polymer ?
#
loop_
_entity_poly.entity_id
_entity_poly.type
_entity_poly.pdbx_seq_one_letter_code
_entity_poly.pdbx_strand_id
1 'polypeptide(L)'
;MNWSKHVSEELISLCQQKEHYKRTCTYTPPSSSVHVYLEHCQVVEELRLRFPLVHLVLLGDYNLTTAVWSTLDEDADITQFVLDSRNKTFRVFAEAYKPIAAKSKPLIEQFYANITDSISLNQTRTKDTLAMGTSQLEALSRNLGSFFINLFPIIYKNIMLDNQDSQFTADYTQCLNNLMNNINPYDKLDQTVTQKVIHMLKSTRVLFNSIQYTMTKTREADEMFVQNLNKCESLVVKMNLCTWCSTDFNTRVRSIENSCWRYATNLATACLPSSREQLSKVWYSFMNTMASYVSSIEQSRLDVDIAGFLFALHNKISDVIMFSMQDTSNIDKKLTSPNSCLTPETKPSEFSPRPTNL
;
A
#
# COMPACT_ATOMS: atom_id res chain seq x y z
N MET A 1 -31.84 -10.19 -1.97
CA MET A 1 -32.48 -11.02 -3.02
C MET A 1 -31.88 -12.42 -2.91
N ASN A 2 -32.71 -13.46 -2.88
CA ASN A 2 -32.31 -14.81 -2.48
C ASN A 2 -31.62 -15.54 -3.66
N TRP A 3 -30.35 -15.20 -3.92
CA TRP A 3 -29.58 -15.68 -5.08
C TRP A 3 -29.43 -17.21 -5.11
N SER A 4 -29.30 -17.86 -3.95
CA SER A 4 -29.20 -19.33 -3.87
C SER A 4 -30.44 -20.03 -4.43
N LYS A 5 -31.62 -19.42 -4.30
CA LYS A 5 -32.88 -19.99 -4.78
C LYS A 5 -32.96 -19.97 -6.31
N HIS A 6 -32.50 -18.88 -6.93
CA HIS A 6 -32.51 -18.73 -8.39
C HIS A 6 -31.50 -19.69 -9.06
N VAL A 7 -30.30 -19.82 -8.49
CA VAL A 7 -29.26 -20.77 -8.95
C VAL A 7 -29.73 -22.21 -8.79
N SER A 8 -30.43 -22.54 -7.70
CA SER A 8 -31.00 -23.88 -7.50
C SER A 8 -32.05 -24.25 -8.55
N GLU A 9 -32.93 -23.31 -8.93
CA GLU A 9 -33.97 -23.54 -9.94
C GLU A 9 -33.39 -23.70 -11.35
N GLU A 10 -32.36 -22.90 -11.68
CA GLU A 10 -31.67 -22.97 -12.97
C GLU A 10 -30.88 -24.29 -13.12
N LEU A 11 -30.16 -24.72 -12.08
CA LEU A 11 -29.44 -26.00 -12.04
C LEU A 11 -30.38 -27.22 -12.08
N ILE A 12 -31.50 -27.14 -11.38
CA ILE A 12 -32.54 -28.18 -11.43
C ILE A 12 -33.11 -28.28 -12.85
N SER A 13 -33.39 -27.16 -13.53
CA SER A 13 -33.89 -27.18 -14.90
C SER A 13 -32.88 -27.78 -15.90
N LEU A 14 -31.58 -27.45 -15.74
CA LEU A 14 -30.48 -27.98 -16.55
C LEU A 14 -30.28 -29.49 -16.38
N CYS A 15 -30.49 -30.02 -15.17
CA CYS A 15 -30.40 -31.45 -14.90
C CYS A 15 -31.68 -32.21 -15.27
N GLN A 16 -32.86 -31.58 -15.25
CA GLN A 16 -34.14 -32.21 -15.62
C GLN A 16 -34.38 -32.30 -17.13
N GLN A 17 -33.86 -31.37 -17.94
CA GLN A 17 -34.10 -31.36 -19.39
C GLN A 17 -33.37 -32.47 -20.18
N LYS A 18 -32.46 -33.24 -19.58
CA LYS A 18 -31.71 -34.30 -20.25
C LYS A 18 -32.19 -35.68 -19.84
N GLU A 19 -33.43 -36.01 -20.20
CA GLU A 19 -33.82 -37.41 -20.33
C GLU A 19 -32.98 -38.04 -21.44
N HIS A 20 -32.32 -39.15 -21.11
CA HIS A 20 -31.42 -39.94 -21.94
C HIS A 20 -29.95 -39.46 -22.02
N TYR A 21 -29.14 -40.11 -21.16
CA TYR A 21 -27.73 -40.48 -21.38
C TYR A 21 -26.57 -39.52 -21.09
N LYS A 22 -26.76 -38.32 -20.53
CA LYS A 22 -25.62 -37.49 -20.06
C LYS A 22 -25.80 -37.03 -18.61
N ARG A 23 -25.27 -37.81 -17.66
CA ARG A 23 -25.32 -37.58 -16.19
C ARG A 23 -24.25 -36.60 -15.67
N THR A 24 -24.02 -35.50 -16.37
CA THR A 24 -23.05 -34.49 -15.92
C THR A 24 -23.65 -33.09 -16.11
N CYS A 25 -23.87 -32.40 -15.00
CA CYS A 25 -24.27 -31.00 -14.98
C CYS A 25 -23.04 -30.18 -14.59
N THR A 26 -22.60 -29.31 -15.49
CA THR A 26 -21.46 -28.41 -15.25
C THR A 26 -22.00 -27.04 -14.87
N TYR A 27 -21.59 -26.54 -13.70
CA TYR A 27 -21.92 -25.20 -13.23
C TYR A 27 -20.66 -24.36 -13.16
N THR A 28 -20.68 -23.22 -13.85
CA THR A 28 -19.62 -22.21 -13.79
C THR A 28 -20.22 -20.96 -13.15
N PRO A 29 -19.92 -20.65 -11.88
CA PRO A 29 -20.48 -19.47 -11.24
C PRO A 29 -19.96 -18.20 -11.92
N PRO A 30 -20.83 -17.22 -12.23
CA PRO A 30 -20.38 -15.94 -12.74
C PRO A 30 -19.71 -15.14 -11.61
N SER A 31 -18.41 -14.83 -11.77
CA SER A 31 -17.68 -13.81 -11.00
C SER A 31 -17.86 -13.90 -9.47
N SER A 32 -17.27 -14.92 -8.83
CA SER A 32 -17.45 -15.15 -7.39
C SER A 32 -16.27 -14.71 -6.52
N SER A 33 -16.54 -13.90 -5.50
CA SER A 33 -15.64 -13.71 -4.35
C SER A 33 -15.58 -15.00 -3.49
N VAL A 34 -14.60 -15.10 -2.57
CA VAL A 34 -14.44 -16.28 -1.69
C VAL A 34 -15.71 -16.61 -0.91
N HIS A 35 -16.46 -15.59 -0.47
CA HIS A 35 -17.70 -15.79 0.29
C HIS A 35 -18.82 -16.41 -0.57
N VAL A 36 -18.97 -15.93 -1.80
CA VAL A 36 -19.96 -16.46 -2.77
C VAL A 36 -19.61 -17.88 -3.21
N TYR A 37 -18.32 -18.22 -3.28
CA TYR A 37 -17.87 -19.58 -3.57
C TYR A 37 -18.29 -20.57 -2.48
N LEU A 38 -18.14 -20.21 -1.20
CA LEU A 38 -18.53 -21.08 -0.09
C LEU A 38 -20.05 -21.35 -0.10
N GLU A 39 -20.87 -20.34 -0.42
CA GLU A 39 -22.31 -20.52 -0.62
C GLU A 39 -22.61 -21.44 -1.82
N HIS A 40 -21.90 -21.29 -2.94
CA HIS A 40 -22.06 -22.18 -4.09
C HIS A 40 -21.63 -23.63 -3.81
N CYS A 41 -20.56 -23.84 -3.03
CA CYS A 41 -20.15 -25.16 -2.57
C CYS A 41 -21.24 -25.82 -1.72
N GLN A 42 -21.86 -25.06 -0.80
CA GLN A 42 -22.96 -25.57 0.02
C GLN A 42 -24.16 -26.00 -0.85
N VAL A 43 -24.56 -25.18 -1.83
CA VAL A 43 -25.66 -25.51 -2.74
C VAL A 43 -25.35 -26.76 -3.59
N VAL A 44 -24.11 -26.92 -4.05
CA VAL A 44 -23.71 -28.11 -4.82
C VAL A 44 -23.66 -29.37 -3.96
N GLU A 45 -23.21 -29.29 -2.71
CA GLU A 45 -23.26 -30.42 -1.78
C GLU A 45 -24.71 -30.82 -1.46
N GLU A 46 -25.62 -29.85 -1.25
CA GLU A 46 -27.05 -30.12 -1.07
C GLU A 46 -27.67 -30.80 -2.31
N LEU A 47 -27.32 -30.35 -3.51
CA LEU A 47 -27.79 -30.95 -4.77
C LEU A 47 -27.21 -32.35 -5.00
N ARG A 48 -25.95 -32.58 -4.58
CA ARG A 48 -25.31 -33.90 -4.64
C ARG A 48 -26.01 -34.91 -3.73
N LEU A 49 -26.44 -34.48 -2.54
CA LEU A 49 -27.24 -35.29 -1.63
C LEU A 49 -28.63 -35.60 -2.21
N ARG A 50 -29.24 -34.64 -2.91
CA ARG A 50 -30.58 -34.78 -3.50
C ARG A 50 -30.59 -35.60 -4.80
N PHE A 51 -29.51 -35.57 -5.57
CA PHE A 51 -29.36 -36.29 -6.84
C PHE A 51 -28.06 -37.13 -6.87
N PRO A 52 -28.00 -38.23 -6.11
CA PRO A 52 -26.76 -39.00 -5.90
C PRO A 52 -26.19 -39.66 -7.16
N LEU A 53 -26.99 -39.76 -8.23
CA LEU A 53 -26.60 -40.35 -9.51
C LEU A 53 -26.13 -39.30 -10.55
N VAL A 54 -26.19 -38.01 -10.22
CA VAL A 54 -25.75 -36.90 -11.08
C VAL A 54 -24.37 -36.46 -10.65
N HIS A 55 -23.38 -36.52 -11.55
CA HIS A 55 -22.08 -35.91 -11.29
C HIS A 55 -22.19 -34.40 -11.52
N LEU A 56 -22.26 -33.63 -10.44
CA LEU A 56 -22.08 -32.19 -10.48
C LEU A 56 -20.58 -31.86 -10.52
N VAL A 57 -20.16 -31.12 -11.54
CA VAL A 57 -18.81 -30.57 -11.64
C VAL A 57 -18.92 -29.06 -11.50
N LEU A 58 -18.42 -28.55 -10.37
CA LEU A 58 -18.28 -27.12 -10.15
C LEU A 58 -16.96 -26.68 -10.80
N LEU A 59 -17.03 -26.00 -11.93
CA LEU A 59 -15.87 -25.35 -12.52
C LEU A 59 -15.76 -23.99 -11.86
N GLY A 60 -14.99 -23.91 -10.77
CA GLY A 60 -14.70 -22.64 -10.13
C GLY A 60 -13.95 -21.75 -11.11
N ASP A 61 -14.59 -20.65 -11.52
CA ASP A 61 -13.89 -19.53 -12.13
C ASP A 61 -13.12 -18.86 -10.99
N TYR A 62 -11.90 -19.36 -10.71
CA TYR A 62 -10.97 -18.66 -9.85
C TYR A 62 -10.49 -17.45 -10.61
N ASN A 63 -11.37 -16.45 -10.68
CA ASN A 63 -10.95 -15.12 -11.02
C ASN A 63 -10.19 -14.59 -9.80
N LEU A 64 -8.96 -15.09 -9.58
CA LEU A 64 -7.99 -14.54 -8.63
C LEU A 64 -7.74 -13.05 -8.91
N THR A 65 -8.15 -12.55 -10.08
CA THR A 65 -8.13 -11.13 -10.44
C THR A 65 -9.16 -10.28 -9.69
N THR A 66 -10.23 -10.86 -9.10
CA THR A 66 -11.18 -10.16 -8.23
C THR A 66 -10.95 -10.39 -6.75
N ALA A 67 -9.94 -11.19 -6.37
CA ALA A 67 -9.28 -11.02 -5.08
C ALA A 67 -8.49 -9.70 -5.17
N VAL A 68 -9.24 -8.60 -5.12
CA VAL A 68 -8.71 -7.29 -4.82
C VAL A 68 -8.08 -7.49 -3.46
N TRP A 69 -6.75 -7.57 -3.42
CA TRP A 69 -6.05 -7.10 -2.23
C TRP A 69 -6.50 -5.65 -2.15
N SER A 70 -7.48 -5.44 -1.29
CA SER A 70 -8.02 -4.14 -0.94
C SER A 70 -6.85 -3.40 -0.34
N THR A 71 -6.02 -2.77 -1.20
CA THR A 71 -5.00 -1.82 -0.73
C THR A 71 -5.69 -0.75 0.09
N LEU A 72 -6.99 -0.50 -0.17
CA LEU A 72 -7.91 0.34 0.61
C LEU A 72 -7.91 0.05 2.12
N ASP A 73 -7.78 -1.20 2.58
CA ASP A 73 -7.80 -1.50 4.02
C ASP A 73 -6.44 -1.21 4.71
N GLU A 74 -5.30 -1.40 4.03
CA GLU A 74 -3.97 -1.06 4.58
C GLU A 74 -3.56 0.41 4.30
N ASP A 75 -4.09 1.03 3.24
CA ASP A 75 -3.90 2.43 2.86
C ASP A 75 -4.58 3.40 3.84
N ALA A 76 -5.74 2.97 4.37
CA ALA A 76 -6.43 3.67 5.45
C ALA A 76 -5.52 3.75 6.69
N ASP A 77 -4.80 2.68 7.02
CA ASP A 77 -3.98 2.60 8.22
C ASP A 77 -2.75 3.53 8.18
N ILE A 78 -1.98 3.53 7.07
CA ILE A 78 -0.77 4.38 6.97
C ILE A 78 -1.14 5.87 6.93
N THR A 79 -2.16 6.22 6.15
CA THR A 79 -2.66 7.60 6.08
C THR A 79 -3.20 8.05 7.43
N GLN A 80 -3.93 7.16 8.12
CA GLN A 80 -4.45 7.46 9.45
C GLN A 80 -3.32 7.67 10.48
N PHE A 81 -2.24 6.90 10.46
CA PHE A 81 -1.09 7.14 11.35
C PHE A 81 -0.49 8.53 11.17
N VAL A 82 -0.39 9.00 9.92
CA VAL A 82 0.10 10.34 9.59
C VAL A 82 -0.87 11.41 10.10
N LEU A 83 -2.18 11.23 9.93
CA LEU A 83 -3.22 12.15 10.42
C LEU A 83 -3.28 12.21 11.96
N ASP A 84 -3.15 11.07 12.62
CA ASP A 84 -3.13 10.98 14.08
C ASP A 84 -1.88 11.66 14.64
N SER A 85 -0.71 11.42 14.02
CA SER A 85 0.52 12.10 14.41
C SER A 85 0.43 13.61 14.16
N ARG A 86 -0.23 14.06 13.10
CA ARG A 86 -0.50 15.48 12.84
C ARG A 86 -1.32 16.10 13.98
N ASN A 87 -2.42 15.47 14.36
CA ASN A 87 -3.28 15.96 15.44
C ASN A 87 -2.54 16.01 16.78
N LYS A 88 -1.71 15.00 17.07
CA LYS A 88 -0.83 15.00 18.25
C LYS A 88 0.23 16.10 18.19
N THR A 89 0.81 16.35 17.03
CA THR A 89 1.78 17.45 16.84
C THR A 89 1.13 18.80 17.17
N PHE A 90 -0.08 19.07 16.68
CA PHE A 90 -0.79 20.30 17.04
C PHE A 90 -1.05 20.41 18.54
N ARG A 91 -1.43 19.31 19.18
CA ARG A 91 -1.65 19.26 20.62
C ARG A 91 -0.37 19.56 21.40
N VAL A 92 0.75 18.91 21.05
CA VAL A 92 2.06 19.17 21.66
C VAL A 92 2.47 20.63 21.50
N PHE A 93 2.28 21.22 20.31
CA PHE A 93 2.56 22.63 20.11
C PHE A 93 1.66 23.54 20.96
N ALA A 94 0.37 23.24 21.05
CA ALA A 94 -0.57 24.02 21.84
C ALA A 94 -0.33 23.92 23.37
N GLU A 95 0.18 22.78 23.84
CA GLU A 95 0.38 22.53 25.27
C GLU A 95 1.80 22.89 25.73
N ALA A 96 2.84 22.41 25.03
CA ALA A 96 4.24 22.53 25.42
C ALA A 96 4.99 23.66 24.70
N TYR A 97 4.59 24.04 23.48
CA TYR A 97 5.27 25.05 22.66
C TYR A 97 4.37 26.26 22.34
N LYS A 98 3.57 26.70 23.31
CA LYS A 98 2.59 27.81 23.19
C LYS A 98 3.11 29.05 22.44
N PRO A 99 4.34 29.57 22.71
CA PRO A 99 4.84 30.77 22.05
C PRO A 99 4.99 30.67 20.53
N ILE A 100 5.12 29.44 20.02
CA ILE A 100 5.34 29.17 18.59
C ILE A 100 4.15 28.49 17.92
N ALA A 101 3.17 27.98 18.68
CA ALA A 101 2.05 27.19 18.18
C ALA A 101 1.33 27.82 16.97
N ALA A 102 0.89 29.08 17.10
CA ALA A 102 0.17 29.77 16.04
C ALA A 102 1.04 30.06 14.81
N LYS A 103 2.32 30.39 15.02
CA LYS A 103 3.29 30.75 13.97
C LYS A 103 3.76 29.51 13.19
N SER A 104 3.88 28.36 13.86
CA SER A 104 4.32 27.10 13.27
C SER A 104 3.19 26.29 12.63
N LYS A 105 1.91 26.62 12.91
CA LYS A 105 0.75 25.92 12.35
C LYS A 105 0.81 25.68 10.83
N PRO A 106 1.02 26.69 9.96
CA PRO A 106 1.07 26.47 8.52
C PRO A 106 2.23 25.56 8.08
N LEU A 107 3.37 25.62 8.79
CA LEU A 107 4.52 24.75 8.52
C LEU A 107 4.18 23.28 8.85
N ILE A 108 3.50 23.04 9.97
CA ILE A 108 3.05 21.69 10.37
C ILE A 108 2.03 21.15 9.37
N GLU A 109 1.05 21.95 8.96
CA GLU A 109 0.05 21.56 7.95
C GLU A 109 0.73 21.14 6.65
N GLN A 110 1.65 21.97 6.14
CA GLN A 110 2.38 21.69 4.91
C GLN A 110 3.26 20.43 5.03
N PHE A 111 3.95 20.24 6.16
CA PHE A 111 4.80 19.08 6.40
C PHE A 111 4.00 17.78 6.31
N TYR A 112 2.88 17.69 7.01
CA TYR A 112 2.02 16.49 7.00
C TYR A 112 1.26 16.32 5.67
N ALA A 113 0.88 17.41 4.99
CA ALA A 113 0.28 17.36 3.66
C ALA A 113 1.24 16.75 2.63
N ASN A 114 2.51 17.19 2.61
CA ASN A 114 3.53 16.64 1.71
C ASN A 114 3.71 15.12 1.87
N ILE A 115 3.63 14.60 3.10
CA ILE A 115 3.71 13.16 3.37
C ILE A 115 2.46 12.45 2.82
N THR A 116 1.27 12.97 3.13
CA THR A 116 -0.02 12.39 2.73
C THR A 116 -0.19 12.37 1.21
N ASP A 117 0.18 13.46 0.53
CA ASP A 117 0.14 13.56 -0.93
C ASP A 117 1.10 12.55 -1.57
N SER A 118 2.26 12.33 -0.96
CA SER A 118 3.24 11.36 -1.45
C SER A 118 2.75 9.91 -1.31
N ILE A 119 2.00 9.60 -0.24
CA ILE A 119 1.34 8.30 -0.07
C ILE A 119 0.27 8.11 -1.15
N SER A 120 -0.59 9.11 -1.33
CA SER A 120 -1.70 9.08 -2.30
C SER A 120 -1.20 8.96 -3.75
N LEU A 121 -0.09 9.62 -4.09
CA LEU A 121 0.54 9.53 -5.41
C LEU A 121 1.20 8.17 -5.69
N ASN A 122 1.53 7.40 -4.65
CA ASN A 122 1.99 6.03 -4.83
C ASN A 122 0.83 5.08 -5.24
N GLN A 123 -0.41 5.45 -4.96
CA GLN A 123 -1.61 4.62 -5.22
C GLN A 123 -2.14 4.76 -6.66
N THR A 124 -1.92 5.90 -7.31
CA THR A 124 -2.59 6.25 -8.59
C THR A 124 -1.77 5.95 -9.86
N ARG A 125 -0.51 5.51 -9.74
CA ARG A 125 0.36 5.32 -10.92
C ARG A 125 0.22 3.94 -11.55
N THR A 126 -0.46 3.91 -12.70
CA THR A 126 -0.49 2.77 -13.63
C THR A 126 0.80 2.67 -14.48
N LYS A 127 1.39 1.46 -14.46
CA LYS A 127 2.33 0.79 -15.39
C LYS A 127 3.60 1.49 -15.96
N ASP A 128 3.69 2.80 -16.17
CA ASP A 128 4.76 3.39 -17.02
C ASP A 128 5.82 4.28 -16.33
N THR A 129 5.84 4.41 -15.01
CA THR A 129 6.76 5.37 -14.34
C THR A 129 7.55 4.80 -13.16
N LEU A 130 8.36 3.77 -13.43
CA LEU A 130 9.47 3.40 -12.54
C LEU A 130 10.62 4.43 -12.57
N ALA A 131 10.76 5.20 -13.67
CA ALA A 131 11.84 6.17 -13.86
C ALA A 131 11.58 7.59 -13.31
N MET A 132 10.32 7.94 -12.97
CA MET A 132 9.94 9.29 -12.52
C MET A 132 9.90 9.43 -10.98
N GLY A 133 10.44 8.46 -10.25
CA GLY A 133 10.35 8.40 -8.78
C GLY A 133 11.43 9.19 -8.03
N THR A 134 12.63 9.29 -8.58
CA THR A 134 13.79 9.92 -7.90
C THR A 134 13.62 11.43 -7.75
N SER A 135 13.22 12.14 -8.80
CA SER A 135 13.04 13.61 -8.74
C SER A 135 11.94 14.03 -7.74
N GLN A 136 10.89 13.23 -7.60
CA GLN A 136 9.79 13.48 -6.68
C GLN A 136 10.19 13.21 -5.22
N LEU A 137 10.93 12.13 -4.95
CA LEU A 137 11.49 11.84 -3.61
C LEU A 137 12.50 12.91 -3.19
N GLU A 138 13.30 13.42 -4.13
CA GLU A 138 14.20 14.55 -3.86
C GLU A 138 13.44 15.85 -3.57
N ALA A 139 12.36 16.13 -4.31
CA ALA A 139 11.50 17.28 -4.03
C ALA A 139 10.84 17.18 -2.66
N LEU A 140 10.33 15.99 -2.30
CA LEU A 140 9.78 15.73 -0.98
C LEU A 140 10.84 15.92 0.11
N SER A 141 12.05 15.38 -0.09
CA SER A 141 13.16 15.55 0.87
C SER A 141 13.49 17.03 1.10
N ARG A 142 13.48 17.85 0.03
CA ARG A 142 13.66 19.30 0.14
C ARG A 142 12.51 19.97 0.89
N ASN A 143 11.27 19.57 0.62
CA ASN A 143 10.09 20.14 1.28
C ASN A 143 10.05 19.80 2.79
N LEU A 144 10.38 18.55 3.15
CA LEU A 144 10.49 18.12 4.55
C LEU A 144 11.66 18.79 5.27
N GLY A 145 12.80 18.98 4.60
CA GLY A 145 13.93 19.75 5.16
C GLY A 145 13.58 21.23 5.36
N SER A 146 12.85 21.82 4.41
CA SER A 146 12.39 23.22 4.48
C SER A 146 11.52 23.49 5.70
N PHE A 147 10.74 22.49 6.17
CA PHE A 147 10.01 22.62 7.44
C PHE A 147 10.93 22.95 8.61
N PHE A 148 12.02 22.20 8.79
CA PHE A 148 12.95 22.42 9.90
C PHE A 148 13.75 23.72 9.75
N ILE A 149 14.13 24.07 8.52
CA ILE A 149 14.79 25.35 8.19
C ILE A 149 13.89 26.52 8.62
N ASN A 150 12.63 26.53 8.20
CA ASN A 150 11.71 27.63 8.50
C ASN A 150 11.20 27.63 9.95
N LEU A 151 11.24 26.47 10.62
CA LEU A 151 10.87 26.36 12.02
C LEU A 151 11.94 26.98 12.94
N PHE A 152 13.22 26.91 12.57
CA PHE A 152 14.31 27.35 13.44
C PHE A 152 14.24 28.83 13.84
N PRO A 153 14.06 29.80 12.92
CA PRO A 153 13.91 31.22 13.30
C PRO A 153 12.74 31.47 14.26
N ILE A 154 11.66 30.69 14.13
CA ILE A 154 10.49 30.79 14.99
C ILE A 154 10.83 30.31 16.41
N ILE A 155 11.53 29.18 16.54
CA ILE A 155 11.98 28.65 17.84
C ILE A 155 12.98 29.60 18.48
N TYR A 156 14.04 29.95 17.75
CA TYR A 156 15.13 30.79 18.23
C TYR A 156 14.59 32.11 18.80
N LYS A 157 13.69 32.77 18.06
CA LYS A 157 13.12 34.04 18.50
C LYS A 157 12.20 33.93 19.71
N ASN A 158 11.19 33.07 19.63
CA ASN A 158 10.06 33.13 20.58
C ASN A 158 10.32 32.28 21.83
N ILE A 159 11.33 31.42 21.81
CA ILE A 159 11.65 30.52 22.92
C ILE A 159 13.05 30.80 23.44
N MET A 160 14.07 30.85 22.57
CA MET A 160 15.45 31.02 23.04
C MET A 160 15.76 32.47 23.45
N LEU A 161 15.32 33.45 22.65
CA LEU A 161 15.45 34.87 22.98
C LEU A 161 14.28 35.44 23.81
N ASP A 162 13.24 34.63 24.07
CA ASP A 162 11.99 35.03 24.74
C ASP A 162 11.38 36.34 24.21
N ASN A 163 11.42 36.54 22.89
CA ASN A 163 10.97 37.77 22.25
C ASN A 163 9.73 37.53 21.38
N GLN A 164 8.55 37.57 22.00
CA GLN A 164 7.28 37.24 21.35
C GLN A 164 6.67 38.40 20.56
N ASP A 165 6.93 39.65 20.98
CA ASP A 165 6.22 40.87 20.52
C ASP A 165 6.81 41.51 19.26
N SER A 166 7.99 41.07 18.84
CA SER A 166 8.64 41.61 17.64
C SER A 166 8.58 40.62 16.48
N GLN A 167 9.09 40.95 15.30
CA GLN A 167 9.36 40.01 14.20
C GLN A 167 10.79 40.21 13.73
N PHE A 168 11.51 39.14 13.39
CA PHE A 168 12.79 39.31 12.72
C PHE A 168 12.59 39.99 11.37
N THR A 169 13.56 40.80 10.94
CA THR A 169 13.59 41.29 9.57
C THR A 169 13.66 40.10 8.59
N ALA A 170 13.17 40.31 7.37
CA ALA A 170 13.26 39.31 6.32
C ALA A 170 14.72 38.93 6.06
N ASP A 171 15.62 39.92 6.06
CA ASP A 171 17.06 39.74 5.85
C ASP A 171 17.70 38.90 6.96
N TYR A 172 17.35 39.15 8.23
CA TYR A 172 17.85 38.35 9.34
C TYR A 172 17.31 36.91 9.30
N THR A 173 16.03 36.73 8.97
CA THR A 173 15.42 35.41 8.81
C THR A 173 16.08 34.61 7.68
N GLN A 174 16.33 35.27 6.54
CA GLN A 174 17.03 34.66 5.40
C GLN A 174 18.47 34.30 5.76
N CYS A 175 19.16 35.16 6.51
CA CYS A 175 20.50 34.86 7.00
C CYS A 175 20.50 33.62 7.91
N LEU A 176 19.58 33.52 8.87
CA LEU A 176 19.45 32.35 9.74
C LEU A 176 19.20 31.07 8.93
N ASN A 177 18.30 31.14 7.95
CA ASN A 177 18.01 30.02 7.05
C ASN A 177 19.25 29.56 6.27
N ASN A 178 20.05 30.51 5.76
CA ASN A 178 21.27 30.20 5.01
C ASN A 178 22.36 29.58 5.89
N LEU A 179 22.39 29.92 7.18
CA LEU A 179 23.37 29.38 8.14
C LEU A 179 22.94 28.07 8.79
N MET A 180 21.77 27.50 8.45
CA MET A 180 21.26 26.26 9.06
C MET A 180 22.27 25.12 9.09
N ASN A 181 23.01 24.91 8.00
CA ASN A 181 24.03 23.86 7.91
C ASN A 181 25.25 24.13 8.80
N ASN A 182 25.58 25.41 9.03
CA ASN A 182 26.74 25.81 9.83
C ASN A 182 26.41 25.81 11.33
N ILE A 183 25.21 26.32 11.68
CA ILE A 183 24.71 26.34 13.05
C ILE A 183 24.40 24.91 13.51
N ASN A 184 23.78 24.11 12.63
CA ASN A 184 23.29 22.77 12.91
C ASN A 184 22.49 22.72 14.23
N PRO A 185 21.39 23.49 14.35
CA PRO A 185 20.68 23.68 15.62
C PRO A 185 19.98 22.41 16.12
N TYR A 186 19.90 21.38 15.29
CA TYR A 186 19.19 20.13 15.57
C TYR A 186 20.11 18.90 15.64
N ASP A 187 21.43 19.10 15.57
CA ASP A 187 22.43 18.03 15.49
C ASP A 187 22.08 16.87 14.54
N LYS A 188 21.66 17.22 13.32
CA LYS A 188 21.22 16.28 12.26
C LYS A 188 20.00 15.41 12.61
N LEU A 189 19.30 15.65 13.72
CA LEU A 189 18.06 14.95 14.03
C LEU A 189 16.97 15.25 12.97
N ASP A 190 16.91 16.48 12.49
CA ASP A 190 16.05 16.92 11.38
C ASP A 190 16.31 16.12 10.08
N GLN A 191 17.58 15.91 9.75
CA GLN A 191 17.99 15.11 8.60
C GLN A 191 17.63 13.65 8.80
N THR A 192 17.84 13.12 10.02
CA THR A 192 17.49 11.74 10.37
C THR A 192 15.99 11.50 10.23
N VAL A 193 15.15 12.41 10.74
CA VAL A 193 13.68 12.34 10.59
C VAL A 193 13.30 12.37 9.12
N THR A 194 13.83 13.33 8.36
CA THR A 194 13.55 13.46 6.92
C THR A 194 13.94 12.20 6.16
N GLN A 195 15.15 11.69 6.35
CA GLN A 195 15.65 10.50 5.68
C GLN A 195 14.83 9.26 6.04
N LYS A 196 14.43 9.09 7.31
CA LYS A 196 13.56 7.98 7.72
C LYS A 196 12.21 8.04 7.03
N VAL A 197 11.55 9.20 6.98
CA VAL A 197 10.28 9.36 6.23
C VAL A 197 10.46 9.04 4.75
N ILE A 198 11.50 9.57 4.11
CA ILE A 198 11.79 9.30 2.69
C ILE A 198 12.03 7.81 2.43
N HIS A 199 12.83 7.17 3.29
CA HIS A 199 13.12 5.74 3.18
C HIS A 199 11.86 4.90 3.33
N MET A 200 10.99 5.22 4.29
CA MET A 200 9.70 4.57 4.50
C MET A 200 8.79 4.69 3.29
N LEU A 201 8.62 5.89 2.76
CA LEU A 201 7.79 6.13 1.57
C LEU A 201 8.35 5.44 0.33
N LYS A 202 9.68 5.40 0.17
CA LYS A 202 10.34 4.67 -0.91
C LYS A 202 10.09 3.16 -0.79
N SER A 203 10.23 2.61 0.41
CA SER A 203 9.99 1.18 0.68
C SER A 203 8.53 0.80 0.42
N THR A 204 7.59 1.57 0.98
CA THR A 204 6.15 1.42 0.77
C THR A 204 5.79 1.48 -0.73
N ARG A 205 6.38 2.42 -1.46
CA ARG A 205 6.21 2.53 -2.92
C ARG A 205 6.74 1.31 -3.66
N VAL A 206 7.90 0.77 -3.29
CA VAL A 206 8.44 -0.44 -3.92
C VAL A 206 7.49 -1.61 -3.69
N LEU A 207 7.03 -1.79 -2.46
CA LEU A 207 6.07 -2.84 -2.10
C LEU A 207 4.80 -2.77 -2.95
N PHE A 208 4.10 -1.62 -2.94
CA PHE A 208 2.86 -1.45 -3.70
C PHE A 208 3.05 -1.63 -5.20
N ASN A 209 4.10 -1.04 -5.78
CA ASN A 209 4.36 -1.19 -7.22
C ASN A 209 4.63 -2.64 -7.60
N SER A 210 5.33 -3.38 -6.75
CA SER A 210 5.61 -4.78 -7.00
C SER A 210 4.37 -5.66 -6.85
N ILE A 211 3.47 -5.36 -5.89
CA ILE A 211 2.15 -6.03 -5.80
C ILE A 211 1.33 -5.77 -7.07
N GLN A 212 1.21 -4.51 -7.49
CA GLN A 212 0.49 -4.10 -8.70
C GLN A 212 1.08 -4.74 -9.97
N TYR A 213 2.41 -4.80 -10.06
CA TYR A 213 3.10 -5.47 -11.16
C TYR A 213 2.74 -6.96 -11.20
N THR A 214 2.72 -7.62 -10.05
CA THR A 214 2.38 -9.05 -9.95
C THR A 214 0.92 -9.30 -10.29
N MET A 215 -0.01 -8.50 -9.78
CA MET A 215 -1.43 -8.58 -10.19
C MET A 215 -1.59 -8.46 -11.71
N THR A 216 -0.89 -7.48 -12.29
CA THR A 216 -0.87 -7.29 -13.76
C THR A 216 -0.37 -8.53 -14.48
N LYS A 217 0.77 -9.10 -14.04
CA LYS A 217 1.39 -10.25 -14.70
C LYS A 217 0.61 -11.54 -14.51
N THR A 218 -0.02 -11.72 -13.36
CA THR A 218 -0.97 -12.82 -13.12
C THR A 218 -2.17 -12.69 -14.04
N ARG A 219 -2.74 -11.49 -14.20
CA ARG A 219 -3.86 -11.26 -15.12
C ARG A 219 -3.49 -11.55 -16.58
N GLU A 220 -2.31 -11.08 -17.03
CA GLU A 220 -1.80 -11.39 -18.37
C GLU A 220 -1.61 -12.91 -18.55
N ALA A 221 -1.15 -13.62 -17.53
CA ALA A 221 -1.01 -15.08 -17.56
C ALA A 221 -2.37 -15.80 -17.62
N ASP A 222 -3.37 -15.32 -16.88
CA ASP A 222 -4.73 -15.87 -16.89
C ASP A 222 -5.39 -15.68 -18.26
N GLU A 223 -5.27 -14.49 -18.87
CA GLU A 223 -5.75 -14.22 -20.22
C GLU A 223 -5.12 -15.19 -21.24
N MET A 224 -3.80 -15.45 -21.13
CA MET A 224 -3.11 -16.44 -21.97
C MET A 224 -3.60 -17.87 -21.72
N PHE A 225 -3.89 -18.23 -20.47
CA PHE A 225 -4.40 -19.55 -20.10
C PHE A 225 -5.79 -19.80 -20.72
N VAL A 226 -6.70 -18.83 -20.63
CA VAL A 226 -8.05 -18.90 -21.23
C VAL A 226 -7.96 -19.05 -22.76
N GLN A 227 -7.08 -18.31 -23.42
CA GLN A 227 -6.87 -18.44 -24.86
C GLN A 227 -6.38 -19.85 -25.27
N ASN A 228 -5.58 -20.50 -24.41
CA ASN A 228 -5.07 -21.85 -24.66
C ASN A 228 -6.05 -22.95 -24.26
N LEU A 229 -6.93 -22.71 -23.29
CA LEU A 229 -8.03 -23.61 -22.93
C LEU A 229 -8.94 -23.90 -24.12
N ASN A 230 -9.25 -22.89 -24.94
CA ASN A 230 -10.05 -23.08 -26.17
C ASN A 230 -9.41 -24.09 -27.14
N LYS A 231 -8.07 -24.16 -27.18
CA LYS A 231 -7.34 -25.17 -27.98
C LYS A 231 -7.33 -26.54 -27.32
N CYS A 232 -7.45 -26.57 -25.99
CA CYS A 232 -7.40 -27.78 -25.18
C CYS A 232 -8.77 -28.35 -24.79
N GLU A 233 -9.86 -27.66 -25.10
CA GLU A 233 -11.23 -28.04 -24.77
C GLU A 233 -11.54 -29.48 -25.23
N SER A 234 -11.20 -29.81 -26.48
CA SER A 234 -11.40 -31.15 -27.05
C SER A 234 -10.61 -32.25 -26.32
N LEU A 235 -9.44 -31.92 -25.77
CA LEU A 235 -8.58 -32.84 -25.05
C LEU A 235 -9.08 -33.06 -23.61
N VAL A 236 -9.52 -31.99 -22.94
CA VAL A 236 -10.12 -32.05 -21.60
C VAL A 236 -11.46 -32.80 -21.62
N VAL A 237 -12.28 -32.57 -22.64
CA VAL A 237 -13.52 -33.33 -22.88
C VAL A 237 -13.21 -34.81 -23.12
N LYS A 238 -12.17 -35.15 -23.91
CA LYS A 238 -11.75 -36.54 -24.11
C LYS A 238 -11.33 -37.23 -22.82
N MET A 239 -10.61 -36.54 -21.94
CA MET A 239 -10.18 -37.09 -20.66
C MET A 239 -11.36 -37.33 -19.70
N ASN A 240 -12.29 -36.39 -19.60
CA ASN A 240 -13.33 -36.41 -18.57
C ASN A 240 -14.64 -37.07 -19.03
N LEU A 241 -14.98 -37.00 -20.33
CA LEU A 241 -16.32 -37.33 -20.84
C LEU A 241 -16.33 -38.46 -21.87
N CYS A 242 -15.26 -38.70 -22.64
CA CYS A 242 -15.27 -39.78 -23.64
C CYS A 242 -15.35 -41.19 -23.01
N THR A 243 -14.93 -41.32 -21.76
CA THR A 243 -15.00 -42.56 -20.98
C THR A 243 -16.45 -42.98 -20.73
N TRP A 244 -17.36 -42.01 -20.59
CA TRP A 244 -18.80 -42.20 -20.46
C TRP A 244 -19.50 -42.59 -21.77
N CYS A 245 -18.90 -42.25 -22.91
CA CYS A 245 -19.38 -42.63 -24.24
C CYS A 245 -19.02 -44.08 -24.62
N SER A 246 -18.18 -44.77 -23.83
CA SER A 246 -17.88 -46.19 -24.04
C SER A 246 -19.11 -47.04 -23.77
N THR A 247 -19.43 -47.98 -24.66
CA THR A 247 -20.59 -48.87 -24.53
C THR A 247 -20.42 -49.90 -23.41
N ASP A 248 -19.20 -50.19 -22.98
CA ASP A 248 -18.89 -51.13 -21.92
C ASP A 248 -18.95 -50.47 -20.52
N PHE A 249 -19.84 -51.00 -19.67
CA PHE A 249 -20.05 -50.55 -18.29
C PHE A 249 -18.82 -50.79 -17.39
N ASN A 250 -18.10 -51.89 -17.58
CA ASN A 250 -16.90 -52.20 -16.80
C ASN A 250 -15.73 -51.27 -17.16
N THR A 251 -15.67 -50.85 -18.43
CA THR A 251 -14.69 -49.86 -18.92
C THR A 251 -15.01 -48.44 -18.41
N ARG A 252 -16.30 -48.09 -18.25
CA ARG A 252 -16.74 -46.81 -17.65
C ARG A 252 -16.28 -46.66 -16.20
N VAL A 253 -16.55 -47.64 -15.35
CA VAL A 253 -16.23 -47.58 -13.90
C VAL A 253 -14.72 -47.59 -13.66
N ARG A 254 -13.97 -48.48 -14.35
CA ARG A 254 -12.49 -48.54 -14.21
C ARG A 254 -11.78 -47.27 -14.67
N SER A 255 -12.36 -46.56 -15.64
CA SER A 255 -11.80 -45.32 -16.17
C SER A 255 -12.03 -44.11 -15.27
N ILE A 256 -13.10 -44.11 -14.48
CA ILE A 256 -13.40 -43.02 -13.53
C ILE A 256 -12.48 -43.12 -12.31
N GLU A 257 -12.21 -44.34 -11.83
CA GLU A 257 -11.24 -44.58 -10.74
C GLU A 257 -9.77 -44.46 -11.19
N ASN A 258 -9.48 -44.63 -12.49
CA ASN A 258 -8.11 -44.62 -13.02
C ASN A 258 -7.97 -43.75 -14.27
N SER A 259 -8.41 -42.49 -14.23
CA SER A 259 -7.72 -41.50 -15.07
C SER A 259 -6.27 -41.48 -14.61
N CYS A 260 -5.40 -42.19 -15.34
CA CYS A 260 -4.00 -42.34 -14.98
C CYS A 260 -3.44 -40.97 -14.62
N TRP A 261 -2.95 -40.80 -13.40
CA TRP A 261 -2.35 -39.54 -12.93
C TRP A 261 -1.42 -38.94 -13.98
N ARG A 262 -0.60 -39.79 -14.62
CA ARG A 262 0.32 -39.44 -15.70
C ARG A 262 -0.36 -38.87 -16.96
N TYR A 263 -1.52 -39.40 -17.34
CA TYR A 263 -2.30 -38.89 -18.47
C TYR A 263 -2.89 -37.52 -18.14
N ALA A 264 -3.48 -37.37 -16.95
CA ALA A 264 -4.03 -36.09 -16.48
C ALA A 264 -2.96 -35.01 -16.35
N THR A 265 -1.78 -35.34 -15.78
CA THR A 265 -0.67 -34.40 -15.65
C THR A 265 -0.07 -34.01 -17.00
N ASN A 266 0.02 -34.95 -17.95
CA ASN A 266 0.53 -34.67 -19.29
C ASN A 266 -0.45 -33.78 -20.06
N LEU A 267 -1.75 -34.05 -19.93
CA LEU A 267 -2.78 -33.24 -20.55
C LEU A 267 -2.79 -31.82 -19.98
N ALA A 268 -2.83 -31.69 -18.65
CA ALA A 268 -2.75 -30.40 -17.97
C ALA A 268 -1.49 -29.63 -18.37
N THR A 269 -0.35 -30.33 -18.49
CA THR A 269 0.91 -29.74 -18.95
C THR A 269 0.87 -29.28 -20.40
N ALA A 270 0.22 -30.05 -21.29
CA ALA A 270 0.05 -29.69 -22.69
C ALA A 270 -0.95 -28.54 -22.91
N CYS A 271 -1.92 -28.38 -22.00
CA CYS A 271 -2.91 -27.30 -22.03
C CYS A 271 -2.39 -25.97 -21.48
N LEU A 272 -1.33 -26.01 -20.68
CA LEU A 272 -0.71 -24.79 -20.17
C LEU A 272 -0.01 -24.02 -21.31
N PRO A 273 -0.01 -22.67 -21.27
CA PRO A 273 0.75 -21.83 -22.20
C PRO A 273 2.22 -22.23 -22.32
N SER A 274 2.81 -22.05 -23.50
CA SER A 274 4.27 -22.18 -23.70
C SER A 274 5.07 -21.22 -22.80
N SER A 275 4.44 -20.13 -22.34
CA SER A 275 4.99 -19.21 -21.35
C SER A 275 5.05 -19.79 -19.93
N ARG A 276 4.51 -20.99 -19.65
CA ARG A 276 4.52 -21.64 -18.31
C ARG A 276 5.92 -21.68 -17.70
N GLU A 277 6.91 -22.11 -18.48
CA GLU A 277 8.27 -22.28 -17.94
C GLU A 277 8.89 -20.92 -17.58
N GLN A 278 8.67 -19.90 -18.42
CA GLN A 278 9.12 -18.53 -18.17
C GLN A 278 8.39 -17.91 -16.98
N LEU A 279 7.06 -18.09 -16.91
CA LEU A 279 6.24 -17.61 -15.80
C LEU A 279 6.64 -18.27 -14.49
N SER A 280 6.88 -19.60 -14.48
CA SER A 280 7.29 -20.33 -13.27
C SER A 280 8.64 -19.85 -12.70
N LYS A 281 9.63 -19.60 -13.58
CA LYS A 281 10.95 -19.09 -13.17
C LYS A 281 10.87 -17.66 -12.65
N VAL A 282 10.13 -16.79 -13.33
CA VAL A 282 9.94 -15.39 -12.91
C VAL A 282 9.10 -15.30 -11.64
N TRP A 283 8.04 -16.11 -11.51
CA TRP A 283 7.19 -16.17 -10.32
C TRP A 283 7.96 -16.62 -9.09
N TYR A 284 8.74 -17.70 -9.20
CA TYR A 284 9.54 -18.19 -8.09
C TYR A 284 10.59 -17.15 -7.64
N SER A 285 11.26 -16.50 -8.60
CA SER A 285 12.21 -15.41 -8.31
C SER A 285 11.52 -14.22 -7.63
N PHE A 286 10.34 -13.82 -8.12
CA PHE A 286 9.54 -12.75 -7.54
C PHE A 286 9.11 -13.09 -6.11
N MET A 287 8.53 -14.26 -5.87
CA MET A 287 8.06 -14.70 -4.56
C MET A 287 9.21 -14.77 -3.55
N ASN A 288 10.38 -15.27 -3.96
CA ASN A 288 11.55 -15.28 -3.09
C ASN A 288 12.09 -13.88 -2.79
N THR A 289 12.11 -13.00 -3.80
CA THR A 289 12.52 -11.60 -3.60
C THR A 289 11.56 -10.88 -2.66
N MET A 290 10.25 -11.11 -2.81
CA MET A 290 9.23 -10.55 -1.94
C MET A 290 9.30 -11.09 -0.52
N ALA A 291 9.41 -12.40 -0.36
CA ALA A 291 9.57 -13.02 0.95
C ALA A 291 10.84 -12.50 1.65
N SER A 292 11.95 -12.34 0.91
CA SER A 292 13.17 -11.73 1.44
C SER A 292 12.98 -10.25 1.79
N TYR A 293 12.19 -9.52 1.02
CA TYR A 293 11.90 -8.10 1.26
C TYR A 293 11.03 -7.90 2.51
N VAL A 294 9.91 -8.63 2.61
CA VAL A 294 9.02 -8.65 3.78
C VAL A 294 9.80 -9.12 5.01
N SER A 295 10.57 -10.20 4.90
CA SER A 295 11.44 -10.67 5.99
C SER A 295 12.48 -9.64 6.42
N SER A 296 12.97 -8.80 5.51
CA SER A 296 13.92 -7.72 5.84
C SER A 296 13.26 -6.56 6.59
N ILE A 297 11.95 -6.34 6.36
CA ILE A 297 11.12 -5.39 7.11
C ILE A 297 10.81 -5.97 8.50
N GLU A 298 10.35 -7.22 8.59
CA GLU A 298 9.98 -7.89 9.86
C GLU A 298 11.17 -8.08 10.81
N GLN A 299 12.35 -8.44 10.29
CA GLN A 299 13.54 -8.70 11.11
C GLN A 299 14.28 -7.44 11.55
N SER A 300 13.70 -6.25 11.32
CA SER A 300 14.27 -4.94 11.70
C SER A 300 15.70 -4.70 11.17
N ARG A 301 16.18 -5.47 10.19
CA ARG A 301 17.48 -5.22 9.51
C ARG A 301 17.40 -3.98 8.63
N LEU A 302 16.21 -3.69 8.12
CA LEU A 302 15.76 -2.34 7.80
C LEU A 302 15.13 -1.82 9.11
N ASP A 303 15.77 -0.85 9.75
CA ASP A 303 15.36 -0.21 11.02
C ASP A 303 14.04 0.60 10.85
N VAL A 304 12.97 -0.06 10.44
CA VAL A 304 11.78 0.56 9.82
C VAL A 304 10.49 -0.09 10.32
N ASP A 305 10.13 0.17 11.58
CA ASP A 305 8.73 0.16 11.98
C ASP A 305 8.04 1.37 11.32
N ILE A 306 7.53 1.18 10.09
CA ILE A 306 6.92 2.24 9.28
C ILE A 306 5.75 2.86 10.05
N ALA A 307 4.85 2.02 10.54
CA ALA A 307 3.64 2.43 11.25
C ALA A 307 3.99 3.13 12.57
N GLY A 308 4.83 2.52 13.39
CA GLY A 308 5.22 3.10 14.68
C GLY A 308 6.02 4.39 14.53
N PHE A 309 6.89 4.52 13.53
CA PHE A 309 7.62 5.76 13.30
C PHE A 309 6.69 6.89 12.82
N LEU A 310 5.80 6.63 11.85
CA LEU A 310 4.84 7.63 11.38
C LEU A 310 3.88 8.06 12.49
N PHE A 311 3.41 7.11 13.30
CA PHE A 311 2.58 7.39 14.47
C PHE A 311 3.34 8.19 15.54
N ALA A 312 4.63 7.91 15.74
CA ALA A 312 5.51 8.60 16.68
C ALA A 312 6.20 9.85 16.11
N LEU A 313 5.85 10.29 14.90
CA LEU A 313 6.52 11.40 14.22
C LEU A 313 6.40 12.71 15.01
N HIS A 314 5.28 12.92 15.71
CA HIS A 314 5.09 14.03 16.65
C HIS A 314 6.17 14.06 17.75
N ASN A 315 6.54 12.90 18.31
CA ASN A 315 7.61 12.82 19.31
C ASN A 315 8.97 13.14 18.67
N LYS A 316 9.22 12.67 17.44
CA LYS A 316 10.48 12.97 16.74
C LYS A 316 10.64 14.44 16.39
N ILE A 317 9.55 15.12 16.02
CA ILE A 317 9.54 16.57 15.86
C ILE A 317 9.81 17.25 17.22
N SER A 318 9.20 16.75 18.30
CA SER A 318 9.44 17.27 19.66
C SER A 318 10.90 17.10 20.10
N ASP A 319 11.51 15.93 19.84
CA ASP A 319 12.92 15.62 20.15
C ASP A 319 13.85 16.65 19.47
N VAL A 320 13.62 16.94 18.18
CA VAL A 320 14.37 17.95 17.40
C VAL A 320 14.29 19.34 18.05
N ILE A 321 13.08 19.75 18.44
CA ILE A 321 12.84 21.06 19.06
C ILE A 321 13.53 21.12 20.43
N MET A 322 13.33 20.10 21.28
CA MET A 322 13.94 20.01 22.60
C MET A 322 15.46 20.07 22.53
N PHE A 323 16.07 19.37 21.58
CA PHE A 323 17.51 19.39 21.38
C PHE A 323 18.00 20.82 21.11
N SER A 324 17.33 21.53 20.20
CA SER A 324 17.71 22.92 19.89
C SER A 324 17.62 23.84 21.10
N MET A 325 16.61 23.65 21.96
CA MET A 325 16.43 24.43 23.19
C MET A 325 17.50 24.12 24.25
N GLN A 326 18.03 22.90 24.27
CA GLN A 326 19.09 22.52 25.20
C GLN A 326 20.45 23.09 24.79
N ASP A 327 20.67 23.28 23.48
CA ASP A 327 21.94 23.73 22.91
C ASP A 327 22.01 25.25 22.64
N THR A 328 21.10 26.05 23.20
CA THR A 328 20.99 27.50 22.93
C THR A 328 22.32 28.25 23.06
N SER A 329 23.10 27.96 24.11
CA SER A 329 24.38 28.67 24.32
C SER A 329 25.43 28.44 23.22
N ASN A 330 25.43 27.27 22.59
CA ASN A 330 26.33 26.97 21.48
C ASN A 330 25.80 27.55 20.17
N ILE A 331 24.48 27.55 19.99
CA ILE A 331 23.80 28.22 18.87
C ILE A 331 24.14 29.73 18.89
N ASP A 332 24.05 30.40 20.03
CA ASP A 332 24.37 31.82 20.18
C ASP A 332 25.84 32.14 19.83
N LYS A 333 26.78 31.28 20.23
CA LYS A 333 28.22 31.43 19.89
C LYS A 333 28.47 31.32 18.39
N LYS A 334 27.79 30.37 17.72
CA LYS A 334 27.89 30.22 16.27
C LYS A 334 27.24 31.39 15.53
N LEU A 335 26.18 31.95 16.10
CA LEU A 335 25.47 33.12 15.57
C LEU A 335 26.18 34.46 15.83
N THR A 336 27.18 34.50 16.72
CA THR A 336 27.98 35.70 17.03
C THR A 336 29.40 35.67 16.44
N SER A 337 29.75 34.61 15.71
CA SER A 337 31.07 34.42 15.11
C SER A 337 31.31 35.32 13.88
N PRO A 338 32.54 35.78 13.60
CA PRO A 338 32.82 36.60 12.42
C PRO A 338 32.46 35.81 11.14
N ASN A 339 31.48 36.31 10.37
CA ASN A 339 30.76 35.69 9.23
C ASN A 339 29.37 35.10 9.52
N SER A 340 28.81 35.30 10.72
CA SER A 340 27.41 34.96 11.03
C SER A 340 26.45 36.14 10.84
N CYS A 341 25.15 35.91 11.04
CA CYS A 341 24.16 36.98 11.04
C CYS A 341 24.49 38.00 12.14
N LEU A 342 24.65 39.27 11.77
CA LEU A 342 24.79 40.39 12.72
C LEU A 342 23.60 40.43 13.69
N THR A 343 23.72 41.17 14.79
CA THR A 343 22.73 41.25 15.90
C THR A 343 21.26 41.17 15.45
N PRO A 344 20.39 40.42 16.16
CA PRO A 344 19.00 40.21 15.78
C PRO A 344 18.26 41.54 15.58
N GLU A 345 18.00 41.88 14.32
CA GLU A 345 17.19 43.05 13.97
C GLU A 345 15.72 42.67 14.04
N THR A 346 14.98 43.35 14.91
CA THR A 346 13.57 43.09 15.13
C THR A 346 12.73 44.30 14.74
N LYS A 347 11.68 44.09 13.95
CA LYS A 347 10.62 45.08 13.69
C LYS A 347 9.46 44.89 14.68
N PRO A 348 8.76 45.95 15.09
CA PRO A 348 7.51 45.82 15.86
C PRO A 348 6.50 44.98 15.08
N SER A 349 5.79 44.08 15.76
CA SER A 349 4.66 43.36 15.19
C SER A 349 3.56 44.36 14.77
N GLU A 350 3.15 44.37 13.49
CA GLU A 350 1.94 45.10 13.07
C GLU A 350 0.73 44.49 13.79
N PHE A 351 0.18 45.25 14.75
CA PHE A 351 -1.02 44.87 15.48
C PHE A 351 -2.21 44.79 14.51
N SER A 352 -2.79 43.60 14.36
CA SER A 352 -4.16 43.46 13.83
C SER A 352 -5.12 44.02 14.89
N PRO A 353 -6.02 44.97 14.55
CA PRO A 353 -6.87 45.62 15.54
C PRO A 353 -7.82 44.60 16.18
N ARG A 354 -7.83 44.60 17.52
CA ARG A 354 -8.75 43.86 18.37
C ARG A 354 -10.19 44.22 17.95
N PRO A 355 -11.09 43.25 17.67
CA PRO A 355 -12.48 43.58 17.37
C PRO A 355 -13.10 44.20 18.62
N THR A 356 -13.47 45.47 18.51
CA THR A 356 -14.31 46.17 19.47
C THR A 356 -15.69 45.52 19.41
N ASN A 357 -16.08 44.84 20.49
CA ASN A 357 -17.47 44.43 20.68
C ASN A 357 -18.35 45.68 20.72
N LEU A 358 -19.34 45.74 19.82
CA LEU A 358 -20.54 46.57 19.91
C LEU A 358 -21.76 45.66 19.80
#